data_AF-A0A2H1BVQ5-F1
#
_entry.id   AF-A0A2H1BVQ5-F1
#
_cell.length_a   1.000
_cell.length_b   1.000
_cell.length_c   1.000
_cell.angle_alpha   90.00
_cell.angle_beta   90.00
_cell.angle_gamma   90.00
#
_symmetry.space_group_name_H-M   'P 1'
#
loop_
_entity.id
_entity.type
_entity.pdbx_description
1 polymer ?
#
loop_
_entity_poly.entity_id
_entity_poly.type
_entity_poly.pdbx_seq_one_letter_code
_entity_poly.pdbx_strand_id
1 'polypeptide(L)' 'MKVATVILLCLLLSSSNHIWARECIHQCYKRLAICNQYCLDMNVGVTCQTKCVRGYEKCAATRCGLNDKY' A
#
# COMPACT_ATOMS: atom_id res chain seq x y z
N MET A 1 10.11 0.25 37.88
CA MET A 1 10.91 0.76 36.74
C MET A 1 10.82 -0.10 35.47
N LYS A 2 10.86 -1.45 35.55
CA LYS A 2 10.81 -2.34 34.36
C LYS A 2 9.49 -2.29 33.55
N VAL A 3 8.36 -2.00 34.19
CA VAL A 3 7.03 -1.95 33.52
C VAL A 3 6.91 -0.73 32.60
N ALA A 4 7.43 0.43 33.02
CA ALA A 4 7.37 1.67 32.24
C ALA A 4 8.16 1.56 30.93
N THR A 5 9.32 0.90 30.95
CA THR A 5 10.14 0.65 29.75
C THR A 5 9.45 -0.29 28.76
N VAL A 6 8.72 -1.30 29.24
CA VAL A 6 7.95 -2.22 28.38
C VAL A 6 6.80 -1.49 27.70
N ILE A 7 6.05 -0.66 28.44
CA ILE A 7 4.94 0.13 27.88
C ILE A 7 5.46 1.10 26.81
N LEU A 8 6.59 1.78 27.07
CA LEU A 8 7.19 2.71 26.12
C LEU A 8 7.63 2.00 24.82
N LEU A 9 8.23 0.81 24.93
CA LEU A 9 8.57 -0.02 23.77
C LEU A 9 7.32 -0.43 22.98
N CYS A 10 6.26 -0.90 23.63
CA CYS A 10 5.03 -1.28 22.94
C CYS A 10 4.38 -0.11 22.19
N LEU A 11 4.42 1.11 22.74
CA LEU A 11 3.92 2.31 22.08
C LEU A 11 4.77 2.70 20.86
N LEU A 12 6.10 2.60 20.97
CA LEU A 12 7.01 2.87 19.85
C LEU A 12 6.86 1.85 18.72
N LEU A 13 6.74 0.56 19.03
CA LEU A 13 6.47 -0.48 18.04
C LEU A 13 5.11 -0.27 17.35
N SER A 14 4.06 0.08 18.11
CA SER A 14 2.74 0.34 17.54
C SER A 14 2.75 1.56 16.60
N SER A 15 3.43 2.65 16.99
CA SER A 15 3.59 3.85 16.16
C SER A 15 4.35 3.56 14.86
N SER A 16 5.46 2.81 14.95
CA SER A 16 6.24 2.38 13.80
C SER A 16 5.39 1.55 12.82
N ASN A 17 4.59 0.61 13.34
CA ASN A 17 3.68 -0.20 12.54
C ASN A 17 2.62 0.65 11.80
N HIS A 18 2.08 1.68 12.44
CA HIS A 18 1.12 2.60 11.80
C HIS A 18 1.75 3.48 10.71
N ILE A 19 2.98 3.96 10.92
CA ILE A 19 3.72 4.74 9.92
C ILE A 19 4.04 3.89 8.69
N TRP A 20 4.52 2.66 8.91
CA TRP A 20 4.79 1.70 7.84
C TRP A 20 3.54 1.34 7.04
N ALA A 21 2.41 1.13 7.71
CA ALA A 21 1.14 0.86 7.03
C ALA A 21 0.68 2.02 6.15
N ARG A 22 0.86 3.27 6.62
CA ARG A 22 0.47 4.47 5.85
C ARG A 22 1.35 4.67 4.61
N GLU A 23 2.66 4.57 4.75
CA GLU A 23 3.60 4.70 3.62
C GLU A 23 3.35 3.60 2.58
N CYS A 24 3.08 2.37 3.03
CA CYS A 24 2.75 1.26 2.14
C CYS A 24 1.50 1.53 1.29
N ILE A 25 0.41 2.01 1.89
CA ILE A 25 -0.83 2.34 1.16
C ILE A 25 -0.59 3.46 0.15
N HIS A 26 0.23 4.46 0.50
CA HIS A 26 0.59 5.55 -0.40
C HIS A 26 1.26 5.02 -1.68
N GLN A 27 2.19 4.07 -1.55
CA GLN A 27 2.85 3.46 -2.71
C GLN A 27 1.88 2.66 -3.61
N CYS A 28 0.93 1.93 -3.02
CA CYS A 28 -0.13 1.25 -3.79
C CYS A 28 -0.99 2.26 -4.58
N TYR A 29 -1.34 3.39 -3.95
CA TYR A 29 -2.08 4.48 -4.61
C TYR A 29 -1.29 5.10 -5.76
N LYS A 30 0.01 5.33 -5.56
CA LYS A 30 0.89 5.85 -6.62
C LYS A 30 0.94 4.92 -7.83
N ARG A 31 1.02 3.60 -7.62
CA ARG A 31 0.94 2.61 -8.71
C ARG A 31 -0.40 2.64 -9.44
N LEU A 32 -1.51 2.76 -8.71
CA LEU A 32 -2.85 2.91 -9.29
C LEU A 32 -2.93 4.14 -10.21
N ALA A 33 -2.43 5.28 -9.75
CA ALA A 33 -2.43 6.53 -10.51
C ALA A 33 -1.64 6.41 -11.83
N ILE A 34 -0.44 5.83 -11.77
CA ILE A 34 0.41 5.60 -12.96
C ILE A 34 -0.31 4.68 -13.95
N CYS A 35 -0.88 3.57 -13.46
CA CYS A 35 -1.59 2.61 -14.31
C CYS A 35 -2.82 3.24 -14.99
N ASN A 36 -3.62 4.01 -14.24
CA ASN A 36 -4.77 4.71 -14.80
C ASN A 36 -4.36 5.74 -15.86
N GLN A 37 -3.27 6.49 -15.62
CA GLN A 37 -2.74 7.43 -16.60
C GLN A 37 -2.33 6.70 -17.89
N TYR A 38 -1.60 5.59 -17.78
CA TYR A 38 -1.26 4.76 -18.93
C TYR A 38 -2.50 4.30 -19.71
N CYS A 39 -3.56 3.86 -19.02
CA CYS A 39 -4.80 3.46 -19.67
C CYS A 39 -5.48 4.61 -20.43
N LEU A 40 -5.39 5.84 -19.91
CA LEU A 40 -5.90 7.05 -20.55
C LEU A 40 -5.05 7.41 -21.78
N ASP A 41 -3.72 7.42 -21.64
CA ASP A 41 -2.78 7.79 -22.70
C ASP A 41 -2.89 6.84 -23.91
N MET A 42 -3.10 5.54 -23.64
CA MET A 42 -3.24 4.51 -24.67
C MET A 42 -4.68 4.33 -25.17
N ASN A 43 -5.64 5.09 -24.64
CA ASN A 43 -7.08 5.01 -24.96
C ASN A 43 -7.66 3.58 -24.90
N VAL A 44 -7.21 2.77 -23.92
CA VAL A 44 -7.52 1.32 -23.81
C VAL A 44 -8.83 1.06 -23.06
N GLY A 45 -9.53 2.12 -22.66
CA GLY A 45 -10.87 2.06 -22.09
C GLY A 45 -10.96 1.42 -20.70
N VAL A 46 -12.19 1.16 -20.27
CA VAL A 46 -12.57 0.80 -18.89
C VAL A 46 -11.92 -0.52 -18.42
N THR A 47 -11.73 -1.49 -19.32
CA THR A 47 -11.12 -2.78 -18.97
C THR A 47 -9.69 -2.66 -18.46
N CYS A 48 -8.93 -1.68 -18.96
CA CYS A 48 -7.56 -1.40 -18.49
C CYS A 48 -7.58 -0.85 -17.06
N GLN A 49 -8.44 0.15 -16.79
CA GLN A 49 -8.58 0.75 -15.46
C GLN A 49 -9.06 -0.27 -14.42
N THR A 50 -9.97 -1.17 -14.77
CA THR A 50 -10.41 -2.27 -13.88
C THR A 50 -9.25 -3.17 -13.46
N LYS A 51 -8.29 -3.44 -14.36
CA LYS A 51 -7.08 -4.20 -14.00
C LYS A 51 -6.18 -3.41 -13.04
N CYS A 52 -6.05 -2.10 -13.22
CA CYS A 52 -5.32 -1.23 -12.31
C CYS A 52 -5.91 -1.25 -10.90
N VAL A 53 -7.24 -1.15 -10.78
CA VAL A 53 -7.95 -1.23 -9.49
C VAL A 53 -7.74 -2.58 -8.82
N ARG A 54 -7.84 -3.69 -9.56
CA ARG A 54 -7.56 -5.03 -9.02
C ARG A 54 -6.11 -5.17 -8.54
N GLY A 55 -5.15 -4.53 -9.23
CA GLY A 55 -3.75 -4.46 -8.80
C GLY A 55 -3.59 -3.68 -7.48
N TYR A 56 -4.32 -2.57 -7.33
CA TYR A 56 -4.38 -1.82 -6.08
C TYR A 56 -4.95 -2.67 -4.93
N GLU A 57 -6.07 -3.36 -5.15
CA GLU A 57 -6.70 -4.20 -4.12
C GLU A 57 -5.76 -5.30 -3.63
N LYS A 58 -5.02 -5.96 -4.54
CA LYS A 58 -3.99 -6.94 -4.16
C LYS A 58 -2.85 -6.33 -3.34
N CYS A 59 -2.37 -5.15 -3.77
CA CYS A 59 -1.33 -4.40 -3.08
C CYS A 59 -1.77 -3.99 -1.66
N ALA A 60 -3.00 -3.50 -1.51
CA ALA A 60 -3.55 -3.09 -0.23
C ALA A 60 -3.88 -4.28 0.70
N ALA A 61 -4.33 -5.41 0.14
CA ALA A 61 -4.76 -6.58 0.90
C ALA A 61 -3.60 -7.37 1.52
N THR A 62 -2.43 -7.38 0.88
CA THR A 62 -1.30 -8.24 1.32
C THR A 62 -0.60 -7.74 2.58
N ARG A 63 -1.02 -6.65 3.22
CA ARG A 63 -0.36 -6.04 4.41
C ARG A 63 1.16 -5.87 4.26
N CYS A 64 1.61 -5.78 3.02
CA CYS A 64 2.99 -5.89 2.60
C CYS A 64 3.22 -4.89 1.46
N GLY A 65 4.45 -4.48 1.17
CA GLY A 65 5.46 -5.47 0.79
C GLY A 65 4.96 -6.27 -0.42
N LEU A 66 4.78 -5.55 -1.52
CA LEU A 66 5.36 -5.90 -2.82
C LEU A 66 5.71 -7.38 -2.96
N ASN A 67 4.73 -8.20 -3.28
CA ASN A 67 4.96 -9.56 -3.75
C ASN A 67 3.96 -9.85 -4.87
N ASP A 68 4.13 -9.12 -5.96
CA ASP A 68 3.64 -9.55 -7.25
C ASP A 68 4.88 -9.76 -8.12
N LYS A 69 5.40 -11.00 -8.13
CA LYS A 69 6.04 -11.54 -9.32
C LYS A 69 4.95 -11.66 -10.40
N TYR A 70 4.53 -10.56 -11.01
CA TYR A 70 3.83 -10.50 -12.29
C TYR A 70 4.01 -9.12 -12.92
#